data_AF-A0A641AE39-F1
#
_entry.id   AF-A0A641AE39-F1
#
_cell.length_a   1.000
_cell.length_b   1.000
_cell.length_c   1.000
_cell.angle_alpha   90.00
_cell.angle_beta   90.00
_cell.angle_gamma   90.00
#
_symmetry.space_group_name_H-M   'P 1'
#
loop_
_entity.id
_entity.type
_entity.pdbx_description
1 polymer ?
#
loop_
_entity_poly.entity_id
_entity_poly.type
_entity_poly.pdbx_seq_one_letter_code
_entity_poly.pdbx_strand_id
1 'polypeptide(L)'
;MGKLFSLRALSTALVFSAMLFVISACAGAAGNPGLPGNPGSPGLAGAQGPQGEPGLPGLPGNPGPAGAPGLQGPAGPGGADAVAPEGNITVSKSKITMSEGFSVSGSGFNANEPVVLQLRIDSTLSPIIGGGRGSQVTANGAGAFEVSFDFVSEKAAVVSRAGGPSTVFAQGSSGSKASAPITIVSASSPAGTVSASLAATPAETGGTSVVYGAGFAAGEMVSIIGVGAADGVDKILAGGEANASGAFQIDVKADLDAGLYTLTARGSSNSEATAPLLVADK
;
A
#
# COMPACT_ATOMS: atom_id res chain seq x y z
N MET A 1 -159.49 -116.38 -6.70
CA MET A 1 -158.15 -117.00 -6.59
C MET A 1 -157.13 -116.11 -7.27
N GLY A 2 -155.99 -115.83 -6.62
CA GLY A 2 -154.72 -115.54 -7.31
C GLY A 2 -154.38 -114.09 -7.70
N LYS A 3 -153.69 -113.40 -6.80
CA LYS A 3 -152.65 -112.34 -6.92
C LYS A 3 -152.40 -111.69 -8.30
N LEU A 4 -152.17 -110.36 -8.32
CA LEU A 4 -151.02 -109.76 -9.02
C LEU A 4 -150.80 -108.30 -8.57
N PHE A 5 -149.54 -107.95 -8.30
CA PHE A 5 -149.06 -106.64 -7.89
C PHE A 5 -149.59 -105.53 -8.82
N SER A 6 -150.20 -104.49 -8.25
CA SER A 6 -150.69 -103.36 -9.04
C SER A 6 -149.54 -102.43 -9.40
N LEU A 7 -149.51 -102.05 -10.67
CA LEU A 7 -148.60 -101.12 -11.38
C LEU A 7 -148.12 -99.91 -10.58
N ARG A 8 -148.84 -99.49 -9.52
CA ARG A 8 -148.48 -98.37 -8.65
C ARG A 8 -147.16 -98.57 -7.92
N ALA A 9 -146.78 -99.81 -7.58
CA ALA A 9 -145.49 -100.10 -6.92
C ALA A 9 -144.29 -100.15 -7.89
N LEU A 10 -144.54 -100.44 -9.18
CA LEU A 10 -143.50 -100.47 -10.22
C LEU A 10 -143.21 -99.06 -10.76
N SER A 11 -144.23 -98.21 -10.85
CA SER A 11 -144.08 -96.81 -11.25
C SER A 11 -143.27 -96.00 -10.24
N THR A 12 -143.44 -96.24 -8.93
CA THR A 12 -142.65 -95.54 -7.91
C THR A 12 -141.20 -96.02 -7.88
N ALA A 13 -140.94 -97.31 -8.10
CA ALA A 13 -139.57 -97.83 -8.18
C ALA A 13 -138.81 -97.31 -9.41
N LEU A 14 -139.47 -97.16 -10.56
CA LEU A 14 -138.84 -96.71 -11.81
C LEU A 14 -138.57 -95.19 -11.82
N VAL A 15 -139.44 -94.39 -11.20
CA VAL A 15 -139.19 -92.95 -11.00
C VAL A 15 -138.04 -92.73 -10.00
N PHE A 16 -137.92 -93.56 -8.96
CA PHE A 16 -136.77 -93.49 -8.04
C PHE A 16 -135.45 -93.92 -8.70
N SER A 17 -135.49 -94.92 -9.59
CA SER A 17 -134.30 -95.36 -10.35
C SER A 17 -133.84 -94.35 -11.40
N ALA A 18 -134.76 -93.59 -12.01
CA ALA A 18 -134.42 -92.53 -12.95
C ALA A 18 -133.93 -91.25 -12.24
N MET A 19 -134.43 -90.98 -11.03
CA MET A 19 -134.03 -89.81 -10.23
C MET A 19 -132.64 -89.99 -9.58
N LEU A 20 -132.16 -91.22 -9.40
CA LEU A 20 -130.80 -91.49 -8.90
C LEU A 20 -129.72 -91.47 -9.99
N PHE A 21 -130.07 -91.63 -11.28
CA PHE A 21 -129.10 -91.63 -12.38
C PHE A 21 -128.90 -90.25 -13.05
N VAL A 22 -129.77 -89.27 -12.82
CA VAL A 22 -129.62 -87.90 -13.36
C VAL A 22 -128.86 -86.97 -12.41
N ILE A 23 -128.64 -87.35 -11.15
CA ILE A 23 -127.92 -86.53 -10.16
C ILE A 23 -126.38 -86.74 -10.24
N SER A 24 -125.89 -87.69 -11.05
CA SER A 24 -124.45 -88.05 -11.09
C SER A 24 -123.66 -87.46 -12.28
N ALA A 25 -124.27 -86.65 -13.15
CA ALA A 25 -123.60 -86.14 -14.37
C ALA A 25 -123.84 -84.64 -14.64
N CYS A 26 -123.42 -83.77 -13.72
CA CYS A 26 -122.83 -82.45 -14.02
C CYS A 26 -122.21 -81.85 -12.74
N ALA A 27 -121.10 -82.41 -12.27
CA ALA A 27 -120.21 -81.70 -11.36
C ALA A 27 -119.37 -80.73 -12.22
N GLY A 28 -119.86 -79.50 -12.39
CA GLY A 28 -119.07 -78.40 -12.94
C GLY A 28 -117.97 -78.01 -11.94
N ALA A 29 -116.73 -78.10 -12.37
CA ALA A 29 -115.52 -77.97 -11.56
C ALA A 29 -115.45 -76.68 -10.72
N ALA A 30 -114.95 -76.82 -9.48
CA ALA A 30 -114.57 -75.69 -8.63
C ALA A 30 -113.58 -74.79 -9.38
N GLY A 31 -113.84 -73.48 -9.37
CA GLY A 31 -112.94 -72.51 -9.98
C GLY A 31 -111.52 -72.66 -9.43
N ASN A 32 -110.54 -72.60 -10.33
CA ASN A 32 -109.12 -72.65 -9.96
C ASN A 32 -108.81 -71.62 -8.85
N PRO A 33 -107.94 -71.95 -7.87
CA PRO A 33 -107.50 -70.98 -6.87
C PRO A 33 -107.01 -69.69 -7.54
N GLY A 34 -107.38 -68.55 -6.96
CA GLY A 34 -106.93 -67.25 -7.45
C GLY A 34 -105.40 -67.18 -7.54
N LEU A 35 -104.90 -66.51 -8.57
CA LEU A 35 -103.46 -66.28 -8.75
C LEU A 35 -102.87 -65.64 -7.48
N PRO A 36 -101.66 -66.03 -7.05
CA PRO A 36 -100.97 -65.36 -5.96
C PRO A 36 -100.92 -63.85 -6.21
N GLY A 37 -101.21 -63.04 -5.18
CA GLY A 37 -101.14 -61.60 -5.30
C GLY A 37 -99.74 -61.15 -5.71
N ASN A 38 -99.66 -60.16 -6.61
CA ASN A 38 -98.38 -59.61 -7.07
C ASN A 38 -97.55 -59.13 -5.86
N PRO A 39 -96.22 -59.31 -5.89
CA PRO A 39 -95.34 -58.74 -4.87
C PRO A 39 -95.62 -57.25 -4.70
N GLY A 40 -95.61 -56.76 -3.46
CA GLY A 40 -95.76 -55.34 -3.18
C GLY A 40 -94.70 -54.52 -3.93
N SER A 41 -95.10 -53.36 -4.45
CA SER A 41 -94.18 -52.44 -5.13
C SER A 41 -92.99 -52.10 -4.21
N PRO A 42 -91.76 -52.00 -4.74
CA PRO A 42 -90.60 -51.57 -3.96
C PRO A 42 -90.91 -50.24 -3.24
N GLY A 43 -90.44 -50.10 -2.00
CA GLY A 43 -90.56 -48.84 -1.27
C GLY A 43 -89.94 -47.70 -2.05
N LEU A 44 -90.51 -46.49 -1.93
CA LEU A 44 -89.96 -45.29 -2.57
C LEU A 44 -88.50 -45.11 -2.16
N ALA A 45 -87.66 -44.72 -3.12
CA ALA A 45 -86.27 -44.36 -2.84
C ALA A 45 -86.24 -43.27 -1.77
N GLY A 46 -85.35 -43.42 -0.77
CA GLY A 46 -85.18 -42.42 0.28
C GLY A 46 -84.83 -41.05 -0.34
N ALA A 47 -85.30 -39.97 0.29
CA ALA A 47 -84.99 -38.62 -0.17
C ALA A 47 -83.46 -38.44 -0.29
N GLN A 48 -83.02 -37.75 -1.35
CA GLN A 48 -81.62 -37.39 -1.52
C GLN A 48 -81.17 -36.62 -0.27
N GLY A 49 -80.05 -37.05 0.32
CA GLY A 49 -79.47 -36.36 1.48
C GLY A 49 -79.21 -34.88 1.16
N PRO A 50 -79.27 -33.98 2.15
CA PRO A 50 -79.01 -32.57 1.92
C PRO A 50 -77.62 -32.39 1.29
N GLN A 51 -77.51 -31.42 0.38
CA GLN A 51 -76.22 -31.02 -0.17
C GLN A 51 -75.29 -30.64 0.98
N GLY A 52 -74.06 -31.19 0.98
CA GLY A 52 -73.06 -30.87 2.00
C GLY A 52 -72.78 -29.36 2.04
N GLU A 53 -72.48 -28.83 3.23
CA GLU A 53 -72.16 -27.42 3.39
C GLU A 53 -70.97 -27.01 2.49
N PRO A 54 -70.96 -25.78 1.95
CA PRO A 54 -69.80 -25.27 1.24
C PRO A 54 -68.54 -25.40 2.09
N GLY A 55 -67.45 -25.86 1.48
CA GLY A 55 -66.15 -25.90 2.16
C GLY A 55 -65.75 -24.52 2.69
N LEU A 56 -65.09 -24.48 3.85
CA LEU A 56 -64.59 -23.24 4.44
C LEU A 56 -63.66 -22.52 3.44
N PRO A 57 -63.67 -21.17 3.40
CA PRO A 57 -62.69 -20.41 2.63
C PRO A 57 -61.25 -20.83 2.99
N GLY A 58 -60.39 -20.94 1.98
CA GLY A 58 -58.97 -21.21 2.20
C GLY A 58 -58.33 -20.14 3.10
N LEU A 59 -57.37 -20.55 3.92
CA LEU A 59 -56.60 -19.61 4.76
C LEU A 59 -55.90 -18.56 3.88
N PRO A 60 -55.79 -17.30 4.34
CA PRO A 60 -54.98 -16.29 3.67
C PRO A 60 -53.54 -16.80 3.44
N GLY A 61 -52.97 -16.50 2.28
CA GLY A 61 -51.58 -16.83 2.00
C GLY A 61 -50.64 -16.16 3.00
N ASN A 62 -49.54 -16.84 3.35
CA ASN A 62 -48.52 -16.25 4.22
C ASN A 62 -47.96 -14.96 3.61
N PRO A 63 -47.58 -13.96 4.43
CA PRO A 63 -46.85 -12.79 3.95
C PRO A 63 -45.62 -13.22 3.14
N GLY A 64 -45.32 -12.48 2.07
CA GLY A 64 -44.10 -12.69 1.30
C GLY A 64 -42.84 -12.49 2.16
N PRO A 65 -41.71 -13.11 1.81
CA PRO A 65 -40.45 -12.89 2.52
C PRO A 65 -40.05 -11.42 2.48
N ALA A 66 -39.34 -10.95 3.51
CA ALA A 66 -38.75 -9.62 3.52
C ALA A 66 -37.79 -9.45 2.31
N GLY A 67 -37.79 -8.26 1.70
CA GLY A 67 -36.85 -7.93 0.63
C GLY A 67 -35.41 -8.08 1.11
N ALA A 68 -34.49 -8.43 0.20
CA ALA A 68 -33.07 -8.49 0.53
C ALA A 68 -32.56 -7.12 1.03
N PRO A 69 -31.59 -7.09 1.97
CA PRO A 69 -30.92 -5.85 2.34
C PRO A 69 -30.40 -5.12 1.09
N GLY A 70 -30.49 -3.79 1.07
CA GLY A 70 -29.88 -2.99 0.02
C GLY A 70 -28.37 -3.29 -0.08
N LEU A 71 -27.82 -3.20 -1.29
CA LEU A 71 -26.38 -3.34 -1.49
C LEU A 71 -25.64 -2.32 -0.61
N GLN A 72 -24.52 -2.74 -0.01
CA GLN A 72 -23.63 -1.82 0.67
C GLN A 72 -23.26 -0.70 -0.30
N GLY A 73 -23.37 0.55 0.14
CA GLY A 73 -22.90 1.69 -0.67
C GLY A 73 -21.44 1.46 -1.08
N PRO A 74 -21.01 1.97 -2.25
CA PRO A 74 -19.61 1.86 -2.64
C PRO A 74 -18.72 2.39 -1.51
N ALA A 75 -17.57 1.75 -1.30
CA ALA A 75 -16.56 2.29 -0.41
C ALA A 75 -16.33 3.76 -0.77
N GLY A 76 -16.30 4.65 0.22
CA GLY A 76 -15.90 6.04 -0.01
C GLY A 76 -14.57 6.05 -0.78
N PRO A 77 -14.32 7.02 -1.67
CA PRO A 77 -13.05 7.11 -2.35
C PRO A 77 -11.94 7.01 -1.29
N GLY A 78 -11.05 6.03 -1.45
CA GLY A 78 -9.88 5.92 -0.59
C GLY A 78 -9.18 7.27 -0.58
N GLY A 79 -8.71 7.71 0.59
CA GLY A 79 -7.98 8.98 0.75
C GLY A 79 -6.65 8.96 0.00
N ALA A 80 -6.70 8.93 -1.33
CA ALA A 80 -5.57 9.18 -2.22
C ALA A 80 -5.14 10.65 -2.17
N ASP A 81 -5.93 11.50 -1.49
CA ASP A 81 -5.65 12.91 -1.23
C ASP A 81 -5.41 13.21 0.26
N ALA A 82 -5.00 12.22 1.06
CA ALA A 82 -4.21 12.59 2.23
C ALA A 82 -2.91 13.14 1.68
N VAL A 83 -2.80 14.47 1.56
CA VAL A 83 -1.54 15.16 1.33
C VAL A 83 -0.56 14.52 2.30
N ALA A 84 0.39 13.74 1.78
CA ALA A 84 1.38 13.10 2.62
C ALA A 84 1.99 14.20 3.51
N PRO A 85 2.13 13.98 4.82
CA PRO A 85 2.55 15.04 5.70
C PRO A 85 3.89 15.58 5.18
N GLU A 86 3.90 16.88 4.88
CA GLU A 86 5.12 17.58 4.49
C GLU A 86 5.97 17.70 5.75
N GLY A 87 6.93 16.79 5.85
CA GLY A 87 7.91 16.83 6.91
C GLY A 87 8.87 18.00 6.69
N ASN A 88 9.56 18.38 7.74
CA ASN A 88 10.70 19.29 7.68
C ASN A 88 11.96 18.52 8.02
N ILE A 89 13.07 18.83 7.33
CA ILE A 89 14.38 18.33 7.70
C ILE A 89 15.37 19.48 7.84
N THR A 90 16.32 19.32 8.74
CA THR A 90 17.46 20.23 8.93
C THR A 90 18.73 19.42 8.79
N VAL A 91 19.71 19.99 8.10
CA VAL A 91 21.07 19.45 7.98
C VAL A 91 21.97 20.24 8.93
N SER A 92 22.89 19.58 9.63
CA SER A 92 23.81 20.28 10.54
C SER A 92 24.78 21.22 9.83
N LYS A 93 24.98 21.03 8.51
CA LYS A 93 25.84 21.86 7.68
C LYS A 93 25.16 22.11 6.33
N SER A 94 25.06 23.37 5.92
CA SER A 94 24.53 23.77 4.61
C SER A 94 25.57 23.73 3.48
N LYS A 95 26.86 23.62 3.82
CA LYS A 95 27.99 23.47 2.89
C LYS A 95 28.86 22.29 3.34
N ILE A 96 29.01 21.27 2.51
CA ILE A 96 29.69 20.00 2.85
C ILE A 96 30.54 19.46 1.70
N THR A 97 31.40 18.50 2.00
CA THR A 97 32.06 17.65 0.98
C THR A 97 31.40 16.28 0.87
N MET A 98 31.79 15.51 -0.14
CA MET A 98 31.34 14.12 -0.31
C MET A 98 31.86 13.16 0.77
N SER A 99 33.01 13.47 1.37
CA SER A 99 33.73 12.62 2.32
C SER A 99 33.63 13.09 3.77
N GLU A 100 32.87 14.15 4.03
CA GLU A 100 32.71 14.71 5.36
C GLU A 100 31.41 14.24 6.01
N GLY A 101 31.48 14.03 7.32
CA GLY A 101 30.33 13.66 8.12
C GLY A 101 29.39 14.84 8.40
N PHE A 102 28.09 14.52 8.39
CA PHE A 102 27.02 15.46 8.72
C PHE A 102 25.83 14.71 9.31
N SER A 103 24.95 15.45 9.96
CA SER A 103 23.72 14.92 10.56
C SER A 103 22.50 15.55 9.93
N VAL A 104 21.42 14.77 9.89
CA VAL A 104 20.10 15.18 9.41
C VAL A 104 19.10 14.92 10.53
N SER A 105 18.39 15.96 10.93
CA SER A 105 17.24 15.86 11.81
C SER A 105 15.96 16.13 11.03
N GLY A 106 14.89 15.43 11.37
CA GLY A 106 13.59 15.58 10.72
C GLY A 106 12.43 15.50 11.69
N SER A 107 11.32 16.14 11.31
CA SER A 107 10.03 16.05 12.01
C SER A 107 8.87 16.12 11.01
N GLY A 108 7.67 15.78 11.48
CA GLY A 108 6.48 15.74 10.62
C GLY A 108 6.35 14.48 9.76
N PHE A 109 7.06 13.41 10.10
CA PHE A 109 6.87 12.09 9.49
C PHE A 109 5.81 11.28 10.26
N ASN A 110 5.34 10.16 9.71
CA ASN A 110 4.46 9.28 10.46
C ASN A 110 5.22 8.56 11.58
N ALA A 111 4.52 8.24 12.66
CA ALA A 111 5.09 7.52 13.79
C ALA A 111 5.64 6.14 13.35
N ASN A 112 6.87 5.82 13.75
CA ASN A 112 7.56 4.56 13.42
C ASN A 112 7.76 4.33 11.91
N GLU A 113 7.74 5.39 11.10
CA GLU A 113 7.94 5.32 9.66
C GLU A 113 9.43 5.20 9.31
N PRO A 114 9.85 4.18 8.53
CA PRO A 114 11.17 4.15 7.94
C PRO A 114 11.33 5.26 6.90
N VAL A 115 12.36 6.09 7.06
CA VAL A 115 12.72 7.22 6.21
C VAL A 115 14.03 6.94 5.51
N VAL A 116 14.05 7.10 4.19
CA VAL A 116 15.24 6.98 3.35
C VAL A 116 15.75 8.36 3.00
N LEU A 117 17.06 8.58 3.14
CA LEU A 117 17.71 9.83 2.80
C LEU A 117 18.48 9.70 1.48
N GLN A 118 18.17 10.58 0.54
CA GLN A 118 18.79 10.64 -0.77
C GLN A 118 19.38 12.01 -0.98
N LEU A 119 20.52 12.07 -1.64
CA LEU A 119 21.07 13.31 -2.15
C LEU A 119 20.63 13.44 -3.60
N ARG A 120 19.84 14.45 -3.92
CA ARG A 120 19.54 14.83 -5.30
C ARG A 120 20.56 15.84 -5.79
N ILE A 121 21.43 15.40 -6.69
CA ILE A 121 22.46 16.22 -7.32
C ILE A 121 21.89 16.87 -8.59
N ASP A 122 21.25 16.07 -9.42
CA ASP A 122 20.56 16.53 -10.63
C ASP A 122 19.32 15.67 -10.91
N SER A 123 18.67 15.88 -12.06
CA SER A 123 17.46 15.15 -12.47
C SER A 123 17.68 13.65 -12.72
N THR A 124 18.94 13.23 -12.89
CA THR A 124 19.33 11.85 -13.24
C THR A 124 20.05 11.12 -12.09
N LEU A 125 20.52 11.86 -11.08
CA LEU A 125 21.41 11.34 -10.06
C LEU A 125 20.91 11.66 -8.64
N SER A 126 20.33 10.64 -7.99
CA SER A 126 19.84 10.72 -6.61
C SER A 126 20.41 9.59 -5.73
N PRO A 127 21.73 9.58 -5.44
CA PRO A 127 22.36 8.58 -4.59
C PRO A 127 21.77 8.54 -3.18
N ILE A 128 21.73 7.34 -2.60
CA ILE A 128 21.42 7.10 -1.20
C ILE A 128 22.59 7.57 -0.33
N ILE A 129 22.32 8.39 0.69
CA ILE A 129 23.35 9.03 1.54
C ILE A 129 23.95 8.00 2.52
N GLY A 130 25.27 8.00 2.71
CA GLY A 130 25.94 7.07 3.64
C GLY A 130 26.01 5.61 3.15
N GLY A 131 25.69 5.36 1.88
CA GLY A 131 25.74 4.03 1.28
C GLY A 131 24.52 3.14 1.58
N GLY A 132 24.49 1.95 0.96
CA GLY A 132 23.29 1.09 0.91
C GLY A 132 22.86 0.46 2.25
N ARG A 133 23.61 0.63 3.34
CA ARG A 133 23.28 0.08 4.66
C ARG A 133 23.08 1.11 5.78
N GLY A 134 23.37 2.40 5.54
CA GLY A 134 23.31 3.45 6.57
C GLY A 134 22.18 4.48 6.39
N SER A 135 21.41 4.41 5.30
CA SER A 135 20.55 5.52 4.87
C SER A 135 19.08 5.45 5.28
N GLN A 136 18.75 4.46 6.12
CA GLN A 136 17.39 4.29 6.60
C GLN A 136 17.35 4.61 8.09
N VAL A 137 16.56 5.60 8.44
CA VAL A 137 16.30 6.01 9.83
C VAL A 137 14.82 5.85 10.09
N THR A 138 14.44 5.35 11.27
CA THR A 138 13.03 5.21 11.63
C THR A 138 12.59 6.42 12.44
N ALA A 139 11.55 7.11 11.99
CA ALA A 139 10.91 8.16 12.76
C ALA A 139 10.36 7.59 14.07
N ASN A 140 10.54 8.29 15.19
CA ASN A 140 10.03 7.87 16.48
C ASN A 140 8.49 7.99 16.56
N GLY A 141 7.90 7.68 17.72
CA GLY A 141 6.45 7.77 17.93
C GLY A 141 5.84 9.17 17.73
N ALA A 142 6.66 10.23 17.70
CA ALA A 142 6.25 11.60 17.44
C ALA A 142 6.53 12.04 15.98
N GLY A 143 7.00 11.13 15.12
CA GLY A 143 7.31 11.48 13.73
C GLY A 143 8.64 12.22 13.54
N ALA A 144 9.53 12.16 14.52
CA ALA A 144 10.84 12.82 14.47
C ALA A 144 11.98 11.81 14.35
N PHE A 145 13.08 12.20 13.71
CA PHE A 145 14.29 11.40 13.62
C PHE A 145 15.56 12.25 13.65
N GLU A 146 16.68 11.62 13.98
CA GLU A 146 18.01 12.17 13.79
C GLU A 146 18.96 11.05 13.36
N VAL A 147 19.81 11.34 12.38
CA VAL A 147 20.81 10.38 11.88
C VAL A 147 22.09 11.11 11.51
N SER A 148 23.23 10.50 11.84
CA SER A 148 24.56 10.99 11.51
C SER A 148 25.21 10.07 10.50
N PHE A 149 25.89 10.66 9.53
CA PHE A 149 26.65 9.96 8.50
C PHE A 149 28.12 10.36 8.61
N ASP A 150 29.01 9.40 8.37
CA ASP A 150 30.45 9.67 8.30
C ASP A 150 30.85 10.31 6.95
N PHE A 151 30.06 10.05 5.89
CA PHE A 151 30.26 10.57 4.54
C PHE A 151 28.94 10.65 3.77
N VAL A 152 28.93 11.40 2.67
CA VAL A 152 27.76 11.52 1.78
C VAL A 152 27.74 10.38 0.76
N SER A 153 28.81 10.23 -0.02
CA SER A 153 28.99 9.11 -0.95
C SER A 153 30.46 8.89 -1.30
N GLU A 154 30.89 7.62 -1.34
CA GLU A 154 32.23 7.22 -1.76
C GLU A 154 32.28 6.80 -3.25
N LYS A 155 31.13 6.74 -3.94
CA LYS A 155 31.09 6.30 -5.34
C LYS A 155 31.73 7.36 -6.24
N ALA A 156 32.86 7.05 -6.87
CA ALA A 156 33.60 7.98 -7.72
C ALA A 156 32.74 8.67 -8.81
N ALA A 157 31.81 7.94 -9.43
CA ALA A 157 30.88 8.49 -10.43
C ALA A 157 29.86 9.50 -9.87
N VAL A 158 29.60 9.45 -8.56
CA VAL A 158 28.77 10.42 -7.84
C VAL A 158 29.60 11.65 -7.50
N VAL A 159 30.79 11.43 -6.92
CA VAL A 159 31.68 12.50 -6.46
C VAL A 159 32.07 13.48 -7.57
N SER A 160 32.35 12.98 -8.78
CA SER A 160 32.74 13.81 -9.93
C SER A 160 31.65 14.74 -10.45
N ARG A 161 30.38 14.46 -10.13
CA ARG A 161 29.21 15.23 -10.59
C ARG A 161 28.56 16.09 -9.51
N ALA A 162 28.97 15.90 -8.26
CA ALA A 162 28.22 16.41 -7.12
C ALA A 162 28.46 17.89 -6.79
N GLY A 163 29.38 18.57 -7.49
CA GLY A 163 29.72 19.97 -7.17
C GLY A 163 28.58 20.95 -7.41
N GLY A 164 28.33 21.82 -6.42
CA GLY A 164 27.37 22.92 -6.52
C GLY A 164 26.12 22.75 -5.65
N PRO A 165 25.04 23.51 -5.93
CA PRO A 165 23.80 23.42 -5.18
C PRO A 165 23.15 22.03 -5.37
N SER A 166 22.66 21.46 -4.28
CA SER A 166 22.05 20.13 -4.26
C SER A 166 20.98 20.07 -3.16
N THR A 167 20.28 18.95 -3.06
CA THR A 167 19.17 18.80 -2.10
C THR A 167 19.25 17.47 -1.38
N VAL A 168 19.25 17.51 -0.05
CA VAL A 168 18.96 16.33 0.76
C VAL A 168 17.45 16.12 0.73
N PHE A 169 17.02 14.93 0.34
CA PHE A 169 15.62 14.53 0.22
C PHE A 169 15.35 13.36 1.16
N ALA A 170 14.36 13.51 2.02
CA ALA A 170 13.89 12.47 2.92
C ALA A 170 12.54 11.95 2.41
N GLN A 171 12.45 10.64 2.25
CA GLN A 171 11.21 9.98 1.83
C GLN A 171 10.86 8.85 2.80
N GLY A 172 9.73 8.99 3.48
CA GLY A 172 9.16 7.95 4.31
C GLY A 172 8.37 6.92 3.50
N SER A 173 8.29 5.69 4.01
CA SER A 173 7.59 4.57 3.35
C SER A 173 6.08 4.76 3.22
N SER A 174 5.48 5.59 4.07
CA SER A 174 4.06 5.94 4.08
C SER A 174 3.76 7.19 3.24
N GLY A 175 4.78 7.76 2.60
CA GLY A 175 4.65 8.86 1.64
C GLY A 175 5.14 10.22 2.14
N SER A 176 5.47 10.36 3.43
CA SER A 176 6.00 11.60 4.01
C SER A 176 7.24 12.06 3.25
N LYS A 177 7.34 13.35 2.92
CA LYS A 177 8.46 13.92 2.16
C LYS A 177 8.95 15.18 2.81
N ALA A 178 10.27 15.35 2.81
CA ALA A 178 10.91 16.58 3.24
C ALA A 178 12.18 16.82 2.43
N SER A 179 12.62 18.07 2.34
CA SER A 179 13.87 18.40 1.68
C SER A 179 14.58 19.58 2.33
N ALA A 180 15.91 19.55 2.30
CA ALA A 180 16.76 20.65 2.73
C ALA A 180 17.83 20.94 1.66
N PRO A 181 18.07 22.22 1.32
CA PRO A 181 19.12 22.58 0.39
C PRO A 181 20.50 22.42 1.04
N ILE A 182 21.48 21.98 0.25
CA ILE A 182 22.89 21.99 0.60
C ILE A 182 23.73 22.47 -0.58
N THR A 183 24.96 22.88 -0.30
CA THR A 183 25.98 23.12 -1.33
C THR A 183 27.10 22.12 -1.14
N ILE A 184 27.39 21.35 -2.17
CA ILE A 184 28.53 20.44 -2.18
C ILE A 184 29.71 21.17 -2.79
N VAL A 185 30.83 21.10 -2.08
CA VAL A 185 32.10 21.64 -2.54
C VAL A 185 33.11 20.52 -2.73
N SER A 186 33.89 20.61 -3.81
CA SER A 186 34.90 19.60 -4.20
C SER A 186 36.02 19.43 -3.16
N ALA A 187 36.20 20.43 -2.30
CA ALA A 187 36.97 20.38 -1.09
C ALA A 187 36.19 21.18 -0.05
N SER A 188 36.16 20.74 1.21
CA SER A 188 35.67 21.59 2.27
C SER A 188 36.63 22.74 2.19
N SER A 189 36.13 23.96 2.02
CA SER A 189 36.92 25.05 2.56
C SER A 189 37.07 24.65 4.02
N PRO A 190 38.29 24.34 4.50
CA PRO A 190 38.43 23.73 5.81
C PRO A 190 37.68 24.62 6.79
N ALA A 191 36.77 24.04 7.56
CA ALA A 191 36.28 24.69 8.76
C ALA A 191 37.53 24.84 9.66
N GLY A 192 38.24 25.96 9.50
CA GLY A 192 39.61 26.08 9.96
C GLY A 192 40.56 26.88 9.08
N THR A 193 40.15 27.52 7.97
CA THR A 193 40.95 28.64 7.43
C THR A 193 40.82 29.81 8.41
N VAL A 194 41.54 29.73 9.53
CA VAL A 194 42.17 30.91 10.13
C VAL A 194 42.71 31.72 8.95
N SER A 195 42.38 33.00 8.87
CA SER A 195 42.74 33.88 7.76
C SER A 195 44.26 33.94 7.64
N ALA A 196 44.82 32.91 7.02
CA ALA A 196 46.23 32.72 6.90
C ALA A 196 46.67 33.65 5.78
N SER A 197 47.72 34.41 6.05
CA SER A 197 48.29 35.35 5.12
C SER A 197 49.67 34.87 4.72
N LEU A 198 50.01 35.12 3.46
CA LEU A 198 51.32 34.82 2.92
C LEU A 198 51.82 36.07 2.20
N ALA A 199 53.12 36.34 2.33
CA ALA A 199 53.83 37.36 1.57
C ALA A 199 55.21 36.83 1.21
N ALA A 200 55.72 37.23 0.05
CA ALA A 200 57.06 36.87 -0.40
C ALA A 200 57.80 38.11 -0.89
N THR A 201 59.09 38.19 -0.61
CA THR A 201 59.95 39.20 -1.22
C THR A 201 60.27 38.81 -2.67
N PRO A 202 60.41 39.76 -3.60
CA PRO A 202 60.93 39.45 -4.94
C PRO A 202 62.30 38.76 -4.86
N ALA A 203 62.62 37.94 -5.86
CA ALA A 203 63.91 37.28 -6.00
C ALA A 203 64.48 37.47 -7.42
N GLU A 204 65.79 37.25 -7.57
CA GLU A 204 66.43 37.11 -8.88
C GLU A 204 66.57 35.62 -9.23
N THR A 205 66.72 35.30 -10.51
CA THR A 205 66.95 33.92 -11.00
C THR A 205 68.14 33.27 -10.29
N GLY A 206 67.88 32.19 -9.54
CA GLY A 206 68.87 31.48 -8.71
C GLY A 206 69.19 32.16 -7.36
N GLY A 207 68.45 33.20 -6.99
CA GLY A 207 68.53 33.90 -5.71
C GLY A 207 67.60 33.29 -4.64
N THR A 208 67.44 34.01 -3.54
CA THR A 208 66.58 33.59 -2.41
C THR A 208 65.44 34.60 -2.21
N SER A 209 64.21 34.11 -2.11
CA SER A 209 63.05 34.85 -1.64
C SER A 209 62.80 34.52 -0.17
N VAL A 210 62.44 35.50 0.64
CA VAL A 210 61.94 35.27 2.00
C VAL A 210 60.43 35.23 1.97
N VAL A 211 59.85 34.15 2.49
CA VAL A 211 58.39 33.95 2.59
C VAL A 211 57.95 34.10 4.04
N TYR A 212 56.99 34.98 4.27
CA TYR A 212 56.37 35.23 5.56
C TYR A 212 54.94 34.69 5.57
N GLY A 213 54.60 33.89 6.57
CA GLY A 213 53.24 33.42 6.80
C GLY A 213 52.76 33.73 8.20
N ALA A 214 51.46 34.00 8.34
CA ALA A 214 50.80 34.18 9.64
C ALA A 214 49.39 33.63 9.61
N GLY A 215 48.85 33.24 10.77
CA GLY A 215 47.52 32.65 10.88
C GLY A 215 47.49 31.15 10.61
N PHE A 216 48.59 30.44 10.86
CA PHE A 216 48.66 28.97 10.91
C PHE A 216 48.49 28.47 12.35
N ALA A 217 48.29 27.18 12.57
CA ALA A 217 48.27 26.60 13.91
C ALA A 217 49.68 26.57 14.54
N ALA A 218 49.75 26.64 15.87
CA ALA A 218 51.02 26.58 16.58
C ALA A 218 51.69 25.20 16.40
N GLY A 219 52.96 25.19 15.96
CA GLY A 219 53.70 23.96 15.65
C GLY A 219 53.24 23.28 14.36
N GLU A 220 52.46 23.96 13.52
CA GLU A 220 51.99 23.41 12.26
C GLU A 220 53.13 23.28 11.24
N MET A 221 53.30 22.10 10.66
CA MET A 221 54.25 21.91 9.56
C MET A 221 53.67 22.52 8.29
N VAL A 222 54.42 23.42 7.64
CA VAL A 222 54.00 24.16 6.45
C VAL A 222 54.89 23.81 5.27
N SER A 223 54.27 23.53 4.12
CA SER A 223 54.96 23.34 2.83
C SER A 223 54.67 24.52 1.91
N ILE A 224 55.71 25.07 1.28
CA ILE A 224 55.62 26.14 0.28
C ILE A 224 55.70 25.53 -1.11
N ILE A 225 54.64 25.71 -1.89
CA ILE A 225 54.50 25.23 -3.26
C ILE A 225 54.48 26.45 -4.18
N GLY A 226 55.26 26.46 -5.25
CA GLY A 226 55.21 27.47 -6.30
C GLY A 226 54.64 26.90 -7.58
N VAL A 227 53.71 27.63 -8.20
CA VAL A 227 53.15 27.32 -9.51
C VAL A 227 53.52 28.47 -10.46
N GLY A 228 54.29 28.16 -11.51
CA GLY A 228 54.67 29.14 -12.51
C GLY A 228 53.50 29.47 -13.42
N ALA A 229 53.33 30.76 -13.75
CA ALA A 229 52.28 31.19 -14.67
C ALA A 229 52.42 30.60 -16.09
N ALA A 230 53.62 30.14 -16.46
CA ALA A 230 53.94 29.61 -17.78
C ALA A 230 53.80 28.08 -17.89
N ASP A 231 54.17 27.32 -16.85
CA ASP A 231 54.21 25.85 -16.88
C ASP A 231 53.07 25.20 -16.08
N GLY A 232 52.48 25.90 -15.10
CA GLY A 232 51.36 25.39 -14.30
C GLY A 232 51.70 24.17 -13.44
N VAL A 233 52.99 23.87 -13.25
CA VAL A 233 53.46 22.69 -12.51
C VAL A 233 53.74 23.07 -11.06
N ASP A 234 53.16 22.33 -10.12
CA ASP A 234 53.44 22.45 -8.69
C ASP A 234 54.89 22.07 -8.39
N LYS A 235 55.68 23.01 -7.87
CA LYS A 235 57.05 22.78 -7.39
C LYS A 235 57.11 23.01 -5.88
N ILE A 236 57.52 22.00 -5.12
CA ILE A 236 57.78 22.19 -3.68
C ILE A 236 59.09 22.96 -3.55
N LEU A 237 59.01 24.15 -2.97
CA LEU A 237 60.13 25.08 -2.89
C LEU A 237 60.82 25.06 -1.53
N ALA A 238 60.04 24.90 -0.45
CA ALA A 238 60.56 24.83 0.90
C ALA A 238 59.52 24.23 1.87
N GLY A 239 59.95 23.96 3.09
CA GLY A 239 59.08 23.60 4.20
C GLY A 239 59.62 24.17 5.52
N GLY A 240 58.73 24.33 6.49
CA GLY A 240 59.07 24.85 7.81
C GLY A 240 57.96 24.56 8.82
N GLU A 241 58.09 25.16 9.99
CA GLU A 241 57.14 25.00 11.09
C GLU A 241 56.66 26.38 11.57
N ALA A 242 55.35 26.51 11.79
CA ALA A 242 54.77 27.70 12.39
C ALA A 242 55.09 27.77 13.88
N ASN A 243 55.50 28.93 14.36
CA ASN A 243 55.81 29.15 15.77
C ASN A 243 54.54 29.12 16.65
N ALA A 244 54.69 29.33 17.96
CA ALA A 244 53.57 29.34 18.92
C ALA A 244 52.46 30.38 18.63
N SER A 245 52.76 31.42 17.86
CA SER A 245 51.78 32.42 17.39
C SER A 245 51.19 32.13 16.01
N GLY A 246 51.53 30.99 15.40
CA GLY A 246 51.02 30.63 14.07
C GLY A 246 51.70 31.35 12.91
N ALA A 247 52.92 31.86 13.13
CA ALA A 247 53.69 32.59 12.13
C ALA A 247 54.97 31.85 11.75
N PHE A 248 55.45 32.05 10.54
CA PHE A 248 56.72 31.51 10.07
C PHE A 248 57.43 32.47 9.12
N GLN A 249 58.74 32.27 9.01
CA GLN A 249 59.60 32.87 8.00
C GLN A 249 60.46 31.77 7.39
N ILE A 250 60.39 31.59 6.08
CA ILE A 250 61.10 30.53 5.36
C ILE A 250 61.86 31.15 4.19
N ASP A 251 63.14 30.81 4.09
CA ASP A 251 63.97 31.14 2.94
C ASP A 251 63.69 30.12 1.82
N VAL A 252 63.18 30.64 0.70
CA VAL A 252 62.90 29.87 -0.51
C VAL A 252 64.01 30.16 -1.50
N LYS A 253 64.86 29.18 -1.77
CA LYS A 253 65.81 29.26 -2.87
C LYS A 253 65.03 29.15 -4.18
N ALA A 254 64.99 30.25 -4.93
CA ALA A 254 64.34 30.30 -6.22
C ALA A 254 65.28 29.68 -7.27
N ASP A 255 65.40 28.35 -7.27
CA ASP A 255 65.83 27.58 -8.45
C ASP A 255 64.68 27.59 -9.49
N LEU A 256 64.17 28.79 -9.75
CA LEU A 256 63.05 29.11 -10.61
C LEU A 256 63.56 30.01 -11.72
N ASP A 257 63.04 29.81 -12.92
CA ASP A 257 63.26 30.71 -14.04
C ASP A 257 62.61 32.07 -13.76
N ALA A 258 63.02 33.11 -14.48
CA ALA A 258 62.38 34.42 -14.38
C ALA A 258 60.89 34.31 -14.76
N GLY A 259 60.04 34.92 -13.94
CA GLY A 259 58.60 34.83 -14.11
C GLY A 259 57.79 35.19 -12.87
N LEU A 260 56.46 35.18 -13.04
CA LEU A 260 55.52 35.33 -11.95
C LEU A 260 55.03 33.96 -11.48
N TYR A 261 55.08 33.74 -10.18
CA TYR A 261 54.66 32.51 -9.52
C TYR A 261 53.54 32.81 -8.53
N THR A 262 52.59 31.88 -8.44
CA THR A 262 51.69 31.82 -7.28
C THR A 262 52.31 30.88 -6.27
N LEU A 263 52.65 31.41 -5.10
CA LEU A 263 53.02 30.62 -3.94
C LEU A 263 51.78 30.21 -3.17
N THR A 264 51.74 28.95 -2.77
CA THR A 264 50.74 28.38 -1.87
C THR A 264 51.46 27.78 -0.66
N ALA A 265 51.16 28.28 0.52
CA ALA A 265 51.58 27.69 1.78
C ALA A 265 50.45 26.76 2.27
N ARG A 266 50.74 25.46 2.39
CA ARG A 266 49.81 24.46 2.90
C ARG A 266 50.32 23.88 4.21
N GLY A 267 49.52 24.00 5.26
CA GLY A 267 49.81 23.49 6.59
C GLY A 267 49.19 22.11 6.87
N SER A 268 49.79 21.34 7.78
CA SER A 268 49.34 20.00 8.18
C SER A 268 47.99 19.96 8.91
N SER A 269 47.48 21.11 9.36
CA SER A 269 46.18 21.29 10.01
C SER A 269 45.13 21.86 9.05
N ASN A 270 45.38 21.76 7.74
CA ASN A 270 44.54 22.30 6.66
C ASN A 270 44.48 23.84 6.62
N SER A 271 45.47 24.53 7.18
CA SER A 271 45.67 25.97 6.93
C SER A 271 46.21 26.18 5.51
N GLU A 272 45.70 27.18 4.79
CA GLU A 272 46.19 27.51 3.45
C GLU A 272 46.24 29.02 3.22
N ALA A 273 47.31 29.51 2.61
CA ALA A 273 47.49 30.91 2.22
C ALA A 273 48.24 31.02 0.89
N THR A 274 47.99 32.09 0.12
CA THR A 274 48.64 32.31 -1.18
C THR A 274 49.28 33.69 -1.29
N ALA A 275 50.35 33.79 -2.07
CA ALA A 275 51.05 35.05 -2.35
C ALA A 275 51.67 35.03 -3.75
N PRO A 276 51.75 36.19 -4.44
CA PRO A 276 52.56 36.28 -5.64
C PRO A 276 54.06 36.31 -5.29
N LEU A 277 54.88 35.69 -6.14
CA LEU A 277 56.33 35.84 -6.15
C LEU A 277 56.79 36.26 -7.55
N LEU A 278 57.52 37.37 -7.62
CA LEU A 278 58.20 37.81 -8.83
C LEU A 278 59.65 37.34 -8.78
N VAL A 279 60.06 36.56 -9.78
CA VAL A 279 61.46 36.20 -10.05
C VAL A 279 61.93 37.03 -11.24
N ALA A 280 62.86 37.94 -11.02
CA ALA A 280 63.44 38.79 -12.05
C ALA A 280 64.69 38.13 -12.67
N ASP A 281 64.95 38.44 -13.94
CA ASP A 281 66.25 38.16 -14.55
C ASP A 281 67.36 38.90 -13.79
N LYS A 282 68.56 38.32 -13.81
CA LYS A 282 69.79 38.92 -13.28
C LYS A 282 70.28 40.10 -14.13
#